data_AF-A0A820F8T0-F1
#
_entry.id   AF-A0A820F8T0-F1
#
_cell.length_a   1.000
_cell.length_b   1.000
_cell.length_c   1.000
_cell.angle_alpha   90.00
_cell.angle_beta   90.00
_cell.angle_gamma   90.00
#
_symmetry.space_group_name_H-M   'P 1'
#
loop_
_entity.id
_entity.type
_entity.pdbx_description
1 polymer ?
#
loop_
_entity_poly.entity_id
_entity_poly.type
_entity_poly.pdbx_seq_one_letter_code
_entity_poly.pdbx_strand_id
1 'polypeptide(L)'
;MISDSQLENNVYQLQFTSRINDLFHRQILIGQRNNMNQIINVQICFYDEDGEIIRDILGNPKEYTSNRHNLGHVLDISSEEELVFSYAKCRLQLQPNSNFYPDSLFFHLPQSPSSSTFQFN
;
A
#
# COMPACT_ATOMS: atom_id res chain seq x y z
N MET A 1 9.66 8.72 3.37
CA MET A 1 9.68 7.26 3.12
C MET A 1 8.73 6.88 1.99
N ILE A 2 8.57 7.80 1.02
CA ILE A 2 7.90 7.63 -0.25
C ILE A 2 8.85 8.28 -1.25
N SER A 3 9.17 7.60 -2.34
CA SER A 3 10.01 8.10 -3.43
C SER A 3 9.35 7.89 -4.78
N ASP A 4 9.97 8.45 -5.82
CA ASP A 4 9.69 8.11 -7.22
C ASP A 4 8.20 8.21 -7.57
N SER A 5 7.57 9.29 -7.12
CA SER A 5 6.16 9.51 -7.37
C SER A 5 5.91 10.23 -8.69
N GLN A 6 4.91 9.75 -9.42
CA GLN A 6 4.55 10.28 -10.73
C GLN A 6 3.03 10.23 -10.91
N LEU A 7 2.47 11.30 -11.49
CA LEU A 7 1.06 11.39 -11.88
C LEU A 7 0.97 11.46 -13.40
N GLU A 8 0.34 10.48 -14.02
CA GLU A 8 0.14 10.44 -15.47
C GLU A 8 -1.17 9.74 -15.81
N ASN A 9 -1.98 10.29 -16.74
CA ASN A 9 -3.20 9.65 -17.25
C ASN A 9 -4.18 9.15 -16.14
N ASN A 10 -4.40 9.95 -15.09
CA ASN A 10 -5.21 9.59 -13.91
C ASN A 10 -4.67 8.40 -13.10
N VAL A 11 -3.38 8.10 -13.24
CA VAL A 11 -2.67 7.10 -12.46
C VAL A 11 -1.61 7.81 -11.64
N TYR A 12 -1.67 7.67 -10.32
CA TYR A 12 -0.59 8.10 -9.44
C TYR A 12 0.20 6.88 -8.98
N GLN A 13 1.50 6.86 -9.28
CA GLN A 13 2.42 5.83 -8.80
C GLN A 13 3.31 6.43 -7.72
N LEU A 14 3.66 5.62 -6.72
CA LEU A 14 4.61 5.98 -5.67
C LEU A 14 5.35 4.72 -5.17
N GLN A 15 6.56 4.91 -4.64
CA GLN A 15 7.37 3.83 -4.10
C GLN A 15 7.48 3.91 -2.58
N PHE A 16 7.20 2.80 -1.90
CA PHE A 16 7.49 2.58 -0.49
C PHE A 16 8.83 1.85 -0.34
N THR A 17 9.74 2.38 0.47
CA THR A 17 11.08 1.79 0.68
C THR A 17 11.07 0.70 1.78
N SER A 18 12.04 -0.23 1.77
CA SER A 18 12.22 -1.35 2.73
C SER A 18 12.11 -1.01 4.22
N ARG A 19 12.32 0.24 4.64
CA ARG A 19 12.10 0.68 6.04
C ARG A 19 10.64 0.48 6.53
N ILE A 20 9.72 0.15 5.64
CA ILE A 20 8.32 -0.17 5.97
C ILE A 20 8.09 -1.68 6.09
N ASN A 21 9.06 -2.55 5.76
CA ASN A 21 8.88 -4.00 5.75
C ASN A 21 8.29 -4.53 7.09
N ASP A 22 8.84 -4.08 8.22
CA ASP A 22 8.36 -4.42 9.57
C ASP A 22 6.96 -3.87 9.93
N LEU A 23 6.38 -3.03 9.06
CA LEU A 23 5.07 -2.40 9.25
C LEU A 23 4.03 -2.91 8.25
N PHE A 24 4.47 -3.65 7.23
CA PHE A 24 3.65 -4.23 6.17
C PHE A 24 3.03 -5.56 6.61
N HIS A 25 2.58 -5.68 7.86
CA HIS A 25 2.34 -7.02 8.40
C HIS A 25 0.99 -7.65 8.08
N ARG A 26 -0.06 -6.88 7.72
CA ARG A 26 -1.38 -7.47 7.42
C ARG A 26 -2.27 -6.60 6.56
N GLN A 27 -2.32 -5.31 6.88
CA GLN A 27 -3.27 -4.40 6.25
C GLN A 27 -2.62 -3.06 6.03
N ILE A 28 -3.05 -2.33 5.01
CA ILE A 28 -2.70 -0.92 4.81
C ILE A 28 -3.96 -0.16 4.46
N LEU A 29 -4.22 0.89 5.21
CA LEU A 29 -5.25 1.85 4.84
C LEU A 29 -4.60 3.01 4.08
N ILE A 30 -5.04 3.20 2.83
CA ILE A 30 -4.63 4.28 1.96
C ILE A 30 -5.84 5.16 1.68
N GLY A 31 -5.71 6.46 1.87
CA GLY A 31 -6.84 7.37 1.63
C GLY A 31 -6.40 8.80 1.44
N GLN A 32 -7.38 9.70 1.36
CA GLN A 32 -7.15 11.14 1.27
C GLN A 32 -7.73 11.85 2.49
N ARG A 33 -7.02 12.87 2.97
CA ARG A 33 -7.45 13.71 4.11
C ARG A 33 -8.59 14.66 3.76
N ASN A 34 -8.84 14.87 2.47
CA ASN A 34 -9.92 15.72 1.98
C ASN A 34 -11.26 14.95 1.97
N ASN A 35 -12.38 15.67 1.96
CA ASN A 35 -13.72 15.06 1.98
C ASN A 35 -14.10 14.37 0.65
N MET A 36 -13.27 14.48 -0.38
CA MET A 36 -13.53 13.90 -1.70
C MET A 36 -12.48 12.83 -1.99
N ASN A 37 -12.80 11.56 -1.69
CA ASN A 37 -11.97 10.44 -2.12
C ASN A 37 -12.07 10.29 -3.64
N GLN A 38 -10.98 10.64 -4.33
CA GLN A 38 -10.77 10.58 -5.77
C GLN A 38 -10.11 9.26 -6.19
N ILE A 39 -9.68 8.42 -5.25
CA ILE A 39 -9.06 7.13 -5.54
C ILE A 39 -10.19 6.12 -5.85
N ILE A 40 -10.09 5.44 -6.99
CA ILE A 40 -11.00 4.38 -7.44
C ILE A 40 -10.48 3.02 -7.01
N ASN A 41 -9.19 2.79 -7.22
CA ASN A 41 -8.53 1.52 -6.98
C ASN A 41 -7.11 1.77 -6.51
N VAL A 42 -6.64 0.88 -5.66
CA VAL A 42 -5.26 0.83 -5.19
C VAL A 42 -4.71 -0.54 -5.52
N GLN A 43 -3.51 -0.57 -6.09
CA GLN A 43 -2.73 -1.78 -6.32
C GLN A 43 -1.35 -1.61 -5.68
N ILE A 44 -0.79 -2.69 -5.15
CA ILE A 44 0.59 -2.73 -4.70
C ILE A 44 1.28 -4.00 -5.18
N CYS A 45 2.53 -3.85 -5.62
CA CYS A 45 3.44 -4.93 -6.00
C CYS A 45 4.77 -4.77 -5.27
N PHE A 46 5.47 -5.88 -5.02
CA PHE A 46 6.73 -5.91 -4.28
C PHE A 46 7.89 -6.30 -5.17
N TYR A 47 9.06 -5.75 -4.85
CA TYR A 47 10.28 -5.91 -5.62
C TYR A 47 11.45 -6.25 -4.71
N ASP A 48 12.38 -7.05 -5.22
CA ASP A 48 13.64 -7.39 -4.55
C ASP A 48 14.72 -6.30 -4.76
N GLU A 49 15.95 -6.59 -4.31
CA GLU A 49 17.09 -5.68 -4.39
C GLU A 49 17.61 -5.45 -5.81
N ASP A 50 17.37 -6.40 -6.71
CA ASP A 50 17.71 -6.31 -8.14
C ASP A 50 16.64 -5.54 -8.93
N GLY A 51 15.50 -5.24 -8.29
CA GLY A 51 14.38 -4.53 -8.89
C GLY A 51 13.42 -5.45 -9.66
N GLU A 52 13.53 -6.76 -9.46
CA GLU A 52 12.65 -7.77 -10.04
C GLU A 52 11.37 -7.92 -9.19
N ILE A 53 10.26 -8.24 -9.86
CA ILE A 53 8.97 -8.39 -9.19
C ILE A 53 8.92 -9.72 -8.43
N ILE A 54 8.53 -9.66 -7.16
CA ILE A 54 8.32 -10.85 -6.34
C ILE A 54 7.06 -11.57 -6.84
N ARG A 55 7.16 -12.89 -6.98
CA ARG A 55 6.12 -13.75 -7.57
C ARG A 55 5.62 -14.79 -6.59
N ASP A 56 4.40 -15.27 -6.81
CA ASP A 56 3.83 -16.41 -6.10
C ASP A 56 4.37 -17.75 -6.63
N ILE A 57 3.93 -18.86 -6.04
CA ILE A 57 4.32 -20.24 -6.44
C ILE A 57 3.92 -20.61 -7.87
N LEU A 58 3.00 -19.86 -8.49
CA LEU A 58 2.54 -20.04 -9.86
C LEU A 58 3.30 -19.12 -10.84
N GLY A 59 4.21 -18.28 -10.35
CA GLY A 59 4.98 -17.33 -11.14
C GLY A 59 4.23 -16.02 -11.43
N ASN A 60 3.06 -15.78 -10.84
CA ASN A 60 2.34 -14.53 -10.99
C ASN A 60 2.92 -13.45 -10.06
N PRO A 61 2.90 -12.16 -10.45
CA PRO A 61 3.22 -11.08 -9.53
C PRO A 61 2.46 -11.19 -8.21
N LYS A 62 3.17 -11.06 -7.09
CA LYS A 62 2.54 -10.97 -5.77
C LYS A 62 1.95 -9.58 -5.60
N GLU A 63 0.70 -9.44 -6.02
CA GLU A 63 -0.04 -8.18 -6.04
C GLU A 63 -1.19 -8.19 -5.04
N TYR A 64 -1.50 -7.02 -4.48
CA TYR A 64 -2.69 -6.82 -3.67
C TYR A 64 -3.45 -5.60 -4.16
N THR A 65 -4.76 -5.75 -4.28
CA THR A 65 -5.64 -4.70 -4.80
C THR A 65 -6.77 -4.40 -3.83
N SER A 66 -7.14 -3.13 -3.71
CA SER A 66 -8.28 -2.69 -2.90
C SER A 66 -9.17 -1.80 -3.73
N ASN A 67 -10.45 -2.17 -3.77
CA ASN A 67 -11.52 -1.33 -4.30
C ASN A 67 -12.22 -0.62 -3.14
N ARG A 68 -12.67 0.63 -3.38
CA ARG A 68 -13.15 1.60 -2.39
C ARG A 68 -13.89 1.01 -1.18
N HIS A 69 -13.46 1.41 0.01
CA HIS A 69 -14.22 1.35 1.26
C HIS A 69 -14.62 2.77 1.71
N ASN A 70 -15.63 2.90 2.57
CA ASN A 70 -16.31 4.18 2.89
C ASN A 70 -15.38 5.36 3.27
N LEU A 71 -14.19 5.10 3.84
CA LEU A 71 -13.24 6.11 4.31
C LEU A 71 -11.85 6.02 3.64
N GLY A 72 -11.64 5.08 2.70
CA GLY A 72 -10.34 4.83 2.07
C GLY A 72 -10.26 3.45 1.41
N HIS A 73 -9.04 2.97 1.17
CA HIS A 73 -8.74 1.68 0.57
C HIS A 73 -7.96 0.84 1.56
N VAL A 74 -8.54 -0.27 2.00
CA VAL A 74 -7.87 -1.25 2.85
C VAL A 74 -7.28 -2.31 1.94
N LEU A 75 -5.95 -2.37 1.87
CA LEU A 75 -5.21 -3.47 1.24
C LEU A 75 -4.96 -4.55 2.28
N ASP A 76 -5.57 -5.71 2.12
CA ASP A 76 -5.27 -6.90 2.91
C ASP A 76 -4.04 -7.60 2.33
N ILE A 77 -2.89 -7.38 2.96
CA ILE A 77 -1.61 -8.03 2.64
C ILE A 77 -1.52 -9.27 3.52
N SER A 78 -2.39 -10.23 3.24
CA SER A 78 -2.41 -11.52 3.93
C SER A 78 -1.29 -12.39 3.37
N SER A 79 -0.07 -12.25 3.86
CA SER A 79 0.94 -13.29 3.69
C SER A 79 1.05 -14.08 4.99
N GLU A 80 0.62 -15.34 4.95
CA GLU A 80 0.89 -16.31 6.02
C GLU A 80 2.41 -16.57 6.17
N GLU A 81 3.19 -16.16 5.18
CA GLU A 81 4.65 -16.22 5.12
C GLU A 81 5.27 -14.83 5.29
N GLU A 82 6.49 -14.76 5.85
CA GLU A 82 7.30 -13.54 5.88
C GLU A 82 7.59 -13.09 4.44
N LEU A 83 6.97 -11.97 4.02
CA LEU A 83 7.22 -11.38 2.72
C LEU A 83 8.55 -10.60 2.76
N VAL A 84 9.59 -11.14 2.14
CA VAL A 84 10.89 -10.47 2.03
C VAL A 84 10.91 -9.62 0.77
N PHE A 85 11.04 -8.29 0.91
CA PHE A 85 11.10 -7.34 -0.21
C PHE A 85 12.00 -6.13 0.09
N SER A 86 12.52 -5.49 -0.96
CA SER A 86 13.36 -4.28 -0.89
C SER A 86 12.57 -2.99 -1.05
N TYR A 87 11.56 -2.98 -1.91
CA TYR A 87 10.61 -1.87 -2.01
C TYR A 87 9.27 -2.36 -2.57
N ALA A 88 8.24 -1.54 -2.40
CA ALA A 88 6.92 -1.80 -2.98
C ALA A 88 6.49 -0.61 -3.83
N LYS A 89 5.95 -0.86 -5.02
CA LYS A 89 5.33 0.17 -5.85
C LYS A 89 3.82 0.12 -5.65
N CYS A 90 3.26 1.27 -5.31
CA CYS A 90 1.84 1.45 -5.18
C CYS A 90 1.31 2.29 -6.33
N ARG A 91 0.22 1.81 -6.93
CA ARG A 91 -0.47 2.46 -8.04
C ARG A 91 -1.88 2.79 -7.59
N LEU A 92 -2.23 4.07 -7.68
CA LEU A 92 -3.56 4.59 -7.39
C LEU A 92 -4.23 4.94 -8.72
N GLN A 93 -5.35 4.28 -9.02
CA GLN A 93 -6.23 4.71 -10.10
C GLN A 93 -7.13 5.82 -9.57
N LEU A 94 -7.10 6.97 -10.22
CA LEU A 94 -7.87 8.14 -9.83
C LEU A 94 -9.12 8.30 -10.70
N GLN A 95 -10.11 9.01 -10.16
CA GLN A 95 -11.25 9.50 -10.91
C GLN A 95 -10.77 10.37 -12.09
N PRO A 96 -11.30 10.16 -13.30
CA PRO A 96 -10.99 11.02 -14.44
C PRO A 96 -11.27 12.49 -14.13
N ASN A 97 -10.41 13.39 -14.60
CA ASN A 97 -10.55 14.84 -14.42
C ASN A 97 -10.58 15.29 -12.94
N SER A 98 -10.04 14.47 -12.03
CA SER A 98 -9.91 14.85 -10.63
C SER A 98 -8.71 15.77 -10.42
N ASN A 99 -8.90 16.81 -9.59
CA ASN A 99 -7.80 17.63 -9.09
C ASN A 99 -7.13 16.89 -7.92
N PHE A 100 -6.38 15.83 -8.23
CA PHE A 100 -5.71 15.01 -7.24
C PHE A 100 -4.43 15.69 -6.74
N TYR A 101 -4.30 15.79 -5.42
CA TYR A 101 -3.11 16.35 -4.77
C TYR A 101 -2.40 15.24 -3.99
N PRO A 102 -1.15 14.88 -4.35
CA PRO A 102 -0.36 13.89 -3.62
C PRO A 102 -0.27 14.14 -2.11
N ASP A 103 -0.16 15.40 -1.69
CA ASP A 103 -0.05 15.78 -0.28
C ASP A 103 -1.33 15.50 0.54
N SER A 104 -2.45 15.25 -0.15
CA SER A 104 -3.69 14.83 0.50
C SER A 104 -3.65 13.37 0.95
N LEU A 105 -2.72 12.55 0.44
CA LEU A 105 -2.63 11.14 0.76
C LEU A 105 -2.24 10.91 2.22
N PHE A 106 -2.85 9.89 2.81
CA PHE A 106 -2.38 9.30 4.05
C PHE A 106 -2.24 7.79 3.91
N PHE A 107 -1.30 7.25 4.68
CA PHE A 107 -1.04 5.82 4.79
C PHE A 107 -1.11 5.49 6.28
N HIS A 108 -1.99 4.57 6.63
CA HIS A 108 -2.06 4.02 7.97
C HIS A 108 -1.67 2.55 7.90
N LEU A 109 -0.55 2.25 8.55
CA LEU A 109 0.00 0.93 8.73
C LEU A 109 -0.40 0.50 10.15
N PRO A 110 -1.45 -0.31 10.33
CA PRO A 110 -1.76 -0.87 11.63
C PRO A 110 -0.52 -1.62 12.12
N GLN A 111 0.04 -1.16 13.23
CA GLN A 111 1.11 -1.89 13.89
C GLN A 111 0.59 -3.29 14.22
N SER A 112 1.44 -4.31 14.01
CA SER A 112 1.17 -5.63 14.57
C SER A 112 0.75 -5.43 16.03
N PRO A 113 -0.33 -6.08 16.51
CA PRO A 113 -0.59 -6.10 17.93
C PRO A 113 0.66 -6.72 18.54
N SER A 114 1.51 -5.88 19.14
CA SER A 114 2.53 -6.36 20.04
C SER A 114 1.82 -7.29 21.00
N SER A 115 2.40 -8.46 21.23
CA SER A 115 2.08 -9.39 22.30
C SER A 115 2.24 -8.70 23.66
N SER A 116 1.42 -7.69 23.94
CA SER A 116 1.16 -7.21 25.28
C SER A 116 0.06 -8.10 25.84
N THR A 117 0.46 -9.22 26.42
CA THR A 117 -0.26 -9.77 27.57
C THR A 117 -0.42 -8.63 28.58
N PHE A 118 -1.58 -7.98 28.56
CA PHE A 118 -2.03 -7.19 29.70
C PHE A 118 -2.32 -8.20 30.82
N GLN A 119 -1.34 -8.39 31.71
CA GLN A 119 -1.62 -8.90 33.04
C GLN A 119 -2.22 -7.74 33.84
N PHE A 120 -3.49 -7.87 34.23
CA PHE A 120 -4.02 -7.11 35.34
C PHE A 120 -3.49 -7.75 36.63
N ASN A 121 -2.86 -6.91 37.46
CA ASN A 121 -2.58 -7.23 38.87
C ASN A 121 -3.87 -7.52 39.63
#